data_AF-A0A2N2NTQ4-F1
#
_entry.id   AF-A0A2N2NTQ4-F1
#
_cell.length_a   1.000
_cell.length_b   1.000
_cell.length_c   1.000
_cell.angle_alpha   90.00
_cell.angle_beta   90.00
_cell.angle_gamma   90.00
#
_symmetry.space_group_name_H-M   'P 1'
#
loop_
_entity.id
_entity.type
_entity.pdbx_description
1 polymer ?
#
loop_
_entity_poly.entity_id
_entity_poly.type
_entity_poly.pdbx_seq_one_letter_code
_entity_poly.pdbx_strand_id
1 'polypeptide(L)'
;MTNPEYCRLNSVDSVTATRDLKGLVESGLVEMLGTRRWAVHRLVLNQAAAQQLPIHLDELKLNPRQELAIKWIKIKEFITSQQYKLLSKTPISEITVQNDKNDLVEKGVITPIGHARSTRYLQNDSALG
;
A
#
# COMPACT_ATOMS: atom_id res chain seq x y z
N MET A 1 -2.12 -5.05 -19.54
CA MET A 1 -1.77 -4.32 -20.77
C MET A 1 -1.01 -5.25 -21.70
N THR A 2 -1.46 -5.39 -22.93
CA THR A 2 -0.81 -6.19 -23.97
C THR A 2 0.08 -5.31 -24.86
N ASN A 3 1.00 -5.91 -25.61
CA ASN A 3 1.91 -5.18 -26.51
C ASN A 3 1.16 -4.28 -27.54
N PRO A 4 0.09 -4.72 -28.22
CA PRO A 4 -0.68 -3.85 -29.12
C PRO A 4 -1.39 -2.68 -28.41
N GLU A 5 -1.78 -2.86 -27.14
CA GLU A 5 -2.35 -1.77 -26.33
C GLU A 5 -1.26 -0.73 -25.99
N TYR A 6 -0.05 -1.18 -25.67
CA TYR A 6 1.10 -0.30 -25.42
C TYR A 6 1.49 0.51 -26.67
N CYS A 7 1.54 -0.12 -27.84
CA CYS A 7 1.76 0.57 -29.12
C CYS A 7 0.73 1.68 -29.35
N ARG A 8 -0.55 1.39 -29.08
CA ARG A 8 -1.65 2.35 -29.29
C ARG A 8 -1.60 3.52 -28.33
N LEU A 9 -1.27 3.27 -27.06
CA LEU A 9 -1.23 4.29 -26.02
C LEU A 9 -0.03 5.22 -26.15
N ASN A 10 1.14 4.67 -26.49
CA ASN A 10 2.39 5.42 -26.55
C ASN A 10 2.78 5.84 -27.98
N SER A 11 1.98 5.48 -28.99
CA SER A 11 2.25 5.75 -30.42
C SER A 11 3.63 5.25 -30.88
N VAL A 12 4.01 4.04 -30.43
CA VAL A 12 5.30 3.40 -30.74
C VAL A 12 5.10 2.12 -31.56
N ASP A 13 6.11 1.76 -32.35
CA ASP A 13 6.11 0.50 -33.09
C ASP A 13 6.22 -0.73 -32.17
N SER A 14 5.92 -1.91 -32.70
CA SER A 14 5.88 -3.15 -31.92
C SER A 14 7.26 -3.61 -31.41
N VAL A 15 8.35 -3.23 -32.08
CA VAL A 15 9.71 -3.56 -31.66
C VAL A 15 10.11 -2.69 -30.48
N THR A 16 9.81 -1.39 -30.55
CA THR A 16 10.02 -0.44 -29.46
C THR A 16 9.16 -0.80 -28.25
N ALA A 17 7.87 -1.07 -28.44
CA ALA A 17 6.98 -1.50 -27.36
C ALA A 17 7.46 -2.78 -26.66
N THR A 18 7.98 -3.76 -27.40
CA THR A 18 8.53 -5.00 -26.82
C THR A 18 9.78 -4.72 -25.98
N ARG A 19 10.65 -3.83 -26.46
CA ARG A 19 11.88 -3.44 -25.75
C ARG A 19 11.55 -2.70 -24.45
N ASP A 20 10.60 -1.77 -24.50
CA ASP A 20 10.18 -0.99 -23.35
C ASP A 20 9.49 -1.87 -22.31
N LEU A 21 8.56 -2.73 -22.72
CA LEU A 21 7.90 -3.68 -21.83
C LEU A 21 8.90 -4.66 -21.20
N LYS A 22 9.91 -5.11 -21.96
CA LYS A 22 10.98 -5.94 -21.44
C LYS A 22 11.81 -5.18 -20.39
N GLY A 23 12.19 -3.93 -20.66
CA GLY A 23 12.90 -3.08 -19.71
C GLY A 23 12.09 -2.79 -18.43
N LEU A 24 10.77 -2.63 -18.56
CA LEU A 24 9.85 -2.48 -17.43
C LEU A 24 9.73 -3.76 -16.58
N VAL A 25 9.84 -4.93 -17.22
CA VAL A 25 9.88 -6.22 -16.53
C VAL A 25 11.22 -6.45 -15.83
N GLU A 26 12.33 -6.13 -16.50
CA GLU A 26 13.68 -6.25 -15.94
C GLU A 26 13.92 -5.27 -14.78
N SER A 27 13.30 -4.09 -14.81
CA SER A 27 13.31 -3.14 -13.68
C SER A 27 12.33 -3.48 -12.56
N GLY A 28 11.53 -4.55 -12.71
CA GLY A 28 10.57 -4.98 -11.70
C GLY A 28 9.35 -4.04 -11.52
N LEU A 29 9.17 -3.06 -12.40
CA LEU A 29 8.02 -2.14 -12.38
C LEU A 29 6.75 -2.80 -12.94
N VAL A 30 6.93 -3.83 -13.75
CA VAL A 30 5.86 -4.54 -14.45
C VAL A 30 6.11 -6.04 -14.39
N GLU A 31 5.09 -6.82 -14.11
CA GLU A 31 5.12 -8.27 -14.19
C GLU A 31 4.53 -8.73 -15.53
N MET A 32 5.20 -9.67 -16.18
CA MET A 32 4.66 -10.33 -17.37
C MET A 32 3.91 -11.60 -16.97
N LEU A 33 2.61 -11.63 -17.24
CA LEU A 33 1.77 -12.81 -17.05
C LEU A 33 1.56 -13.49 -18.41
N GLY A 34 1.95 -14.77 -18.51
CA GLY A 34 1.83 -15.56 -19.73
C GLY A 34 3.08 -15.53 -20.62
N THR A 35 3.04 -16.22 -21.76
CA THR A 35 4.17 -16.35 -22.68
C THR A 35 3.80 -15.96 -24.12
N ARG A 36 4.74 -15.33 -24.82
CA ARG A 36 4.67 -14.99 -26.26
C ARG A 36 3.40 -14.20 -26.64
N ARG A 37 2.44 -14.82 -27.33
CA ARG A 37 1.26 -14.15 -27.92
C ARG A 37 0.18 -13.81 -26.89
N TRP A 38 0.26 -14.36 -25.67
CA TRP A 38 -0.68 -14.09 -24.58
C TRP A 38 -0.02 -13.38 -23.40
N ALA A 39 1.11 -12.71 -23.64
CA ALA A 39 1.76 -11.90 -22.61
C ALA A 39 0.89 -10.70 -22.24
N VAL A 40 0.43 -10.68 -20.99
CA VAL A 40 -0.25 -9.55 -20.37
C VAL A 40 0.67 -8.96 -19.33
N HIS A 41 1.02 -7.70 -19.49
CA HIS A 41 1.84 -6.95 -18.55
C HIS A 41 0.95 -6.28 -17.51
N ARG A 42 1.29 -6.48 -16.24
CA ARG A 42 0.61 -5.86 -15.10
C ARG A 42 1.58 -4.95 -14.37
N LEU A 43 1.17 -3.73 -14.06
CA LEU A 43 1.95 -2.86 -13.18
C LEU A 43 2.12 -3.52 -11.82
N VAL A 44 3.38 -3.64 -11.40
CA VAL A 44 3.72 -3.94 -10.01
C VAL A 44 3.62 -2.60 -9.29
N LEU A 45 2.52 -2.41 -8.56
CA LEU A 45 2.43 -1.30 -7.60
C LEU A 45 3.38 -1.61 -6.46
N ASN A 46 4.66 -1.31 -6.68
CA ASN A 46 5.64 -1.34 -5.63
C ASN A 46 5.33 -0.15 -4.72
N GLN A 47 4.66 -0.40 -3.60
CA GLN A 47 4.35 0.60 -2.58
C GLN A 47 5.61 1.24 -1.96
N ALA A 48 6.80 0.81 -2.40
CA ALA A 48 8.10 1.34 -2.03
C ALA A 48 8.44 2.74 -2.59
N ALA A 49 7.59 3.33 -3.45
CA ALA A 49 7.75 4.72 -3.89
C ALA A 49 7.00 5.75 -3.01
N ALA A 50 6.51 5.34 -1.83
CA ALA A 50 6.23 6.30 -0.76
C ALA A 50 7.57 6.77 -0.20
N GLN A 51 7.87 8.05 -0.36
CA GLN A 51 9.08 8.71 0.10
C GLN A 51 9.42 8.26 1.52
N GLN A 52 10.56 7.58 1.67
CA GLN A 52 11.11 7.15 2.96
C GLN A 52 11.61 8.39 3.71
N LEU A 53 10.73 9.02 4.48
CA LEU A 53 11.14 9.88 5.57
C LEU A 53 11.03 9.06 6.85
N PRO A 54 12.07 9.00 7.71
CA PRO A 54 11.94 8.40 9.03
C PRO A 54 10.86 9.17 9.78
N ILE A 55 9.72 8.52 9.99
CA ILE A 55 8.60 9.11 10.69
C ILE A 55 8.97 9.11 12.19
N HIS A 56 9.47 10.23 12.69
CA HIS A 56 9.58 10.44 14.13
C HIS A 56 8.17 10.47 14.74
N LEU A 57 7.77 9.37 15.38
CA LEU A 57 6.45 9.20 15.99
C LEU A 57 6.09 10.36 16.95
N ASP A 58 7.08 10.99 17.57
CA ASP A 58 6.94 12.15 18.47
C ASP A 58 6.50 13.44 17.74
N GLU A 59 6.75 13.57 16.45
CA GLU A 59 6.35 14.74 15.64
C GLU A 59 4.93 14.62 15.08
N LEU A 60 4.39 13.40 15.01
CA LEU A 60 3.13 13.09 14.34
C LEU A 60 1.86 13.54 15.08
N LYS A 61 2.00 14.09 16.30
CA LYS A 61 0.87 14.52 17.16
C LYS A 61 -0.25 13.47 17.18
N LEU A 62 0.13 12.22 17.45
CA LEU A 62 -0.82 11.10 17.47
C LEU A 62 -1.83 11.27 18.59
N ASN A 63 -3.07 10.86 18.32
CA ASN A 63 -4.08 10.80 19.37
C ASN A 63 -3.86 9.54 20.25
N PRO A 64 -4.41 9.51 21.48
CA PRO A 64 -4.21 8.36 22.38
C PRO A 64 -4.68 7.01 21.83
N ARG A 65 -5.67 7.00 20.92
CA ARG A 65 -6.18 5.77 20.31
C ARG A 65 -5.22 5.25 19.23
N GLN A 66 -4.61 6.15 18.46
CA GLN A 66 -3.62 5.84 17.44
C GLN A 66 -2.35 5.26 18.08
N GLU A 67 -1.89 5.82 19.20
CA GLU A 67 -0.77 5.25 19.96
C GLU A 67 -1.05 3.83 20.46
N LEU A 68 -2.26 3.59 20.98
CA LEU A 68 -2.70 2.26 21.40
C LEU A 68 -2.75 1.30 20.22
N ALA A 69 -3.17 1.76 19.04
CA ALA A 69 -3.19 0.95 17.83
C ALA A 69 -1.79 0.54 17.40
N ILE A 70 -0.82 1.46 17.45
CA ILE A 70 0.59 1.14 17.15
C ILE A 70 1.13 0.12 18.16
N LYS A 71 0.88 0.30 19.47
CA LYS A 71 1.28 -0.67 20.49
C LYS A 71 0.63 -2.05 20.26
N TRP A 72 -0.64 -2.06 19.86
CA TRP A 72 -1.34 -3.30 19.53
C TRP A 72 -0.71 -4.02 18.34
N ILE A 73 -0.43 -3.30 17.26
CA ILE A 73 0.19 -3.84 16.05
C ILE A 73 1.60 -4.37 16.37
N LYS A 74 2.38 -3.70 17.23
CA LYS A 74 3.68 -4.22 17.68
C LYS A 74 3.61 -5.58 18.38
N ILE A 75 2.49 -5.89 19.04
CA ILE A 75 2.31 -7.14 19.80
C ILE A 75 1.60 -8.22 18.96
N LYS A 76 0.64 -7.81 18.13
CA LYS A 76 -0.29 -8.71 17.41
C LYS A 76 -0.07 -8.73 15.89
N GLU A 77 0.95 -8.01 15.41
CA GLU A 77 1.34 -7.82 13.99
C GLU A 77 0.34 -7.07 13.12
N PHE A 78 -0.96 -7.09 13.46
CA PHE A 78 -1.99 -6.36 12.75
C PHE A 78 -3.12 -5.88 13.65
N ILE A 79 -3.91 -4.96 13.13
CA ILE A 79 -5.19 -4.55 13.72
C ILE A 79 -6.30 -4.46 12.67
N THR A 80 -7.52 -4.79 13.06
CA THR A 80 -8.74 -4.61 12.25
C THR A 80 -9.55 -3.42 12.73
N SER A 81 -10.48 -2.92 11.91
CA SER A 81 -11.40 -1.83 12.32
C SER A 81 -12.19 -2.16 13.59
N GLN A 82 -12.59 -3.43 13.75
CA GLN A 82 -13.31 -3.88 14.93
C GLN A 82 -12.43 -3.88 16.17
N GLN A 83 -11.19 -4.36 16.06
CA GLN A 83 -10.22 -4.31 17.16
C GLN A 83 -9.84 -2.87 17.52
N TYR A 84 -9.71 -1.98 16.53
CA TYR A 84 -9.44 -0.57 16.76
C TYR A 84 -10.53 0.09 17.62
N LYS A 85 -11.81 -0.22 17.35
CA LYS A 85 -12.94 0.26 18.18
C LYS A 85 -12.78 -0.14 19.65
N LEU A 86 -12.23 -1.33 19.93
CA LEU A 86 -12.03 -1.84 21.29
C LEU A 86 -10.87 -1.17 22.04
N LEU A 87 -10.01 -0.41 21.35
CA LEU A 87 -8.93 0.34 22.00
C LEU A 87 -9.42 1.59 22.72
N SER A 88 -10.58 2.12 22.31
CA SER A 88 -11.14 3.32 22.91
C SER A 88 -11.93 2.98 24.17
N LYS A 89 -11.69 3.71 25.26
CA LYS A 89 -12.48 3.61 26.50
C LYS A 89 -13.94 4.05 26.29
N THR A 90 -14.16 4.96 25.36
CA THR A 90 -15.50 5.44 24.99
C THR A 90 -15.91 4.85 23.63
N PRO A 91 -17.20 4.52 23.43
CA PRO A 91 -17.68 4.09 22.12
C PRO A 91 -17.42 5.20 21.09
N ILE A 92 -16.70 4.85 20.03
CA ILE A 92 -16.42 5.75 18.92
C ILE A 92 -17.20 5.32 17.68
N SER A 93 -17.59 6.31 16.88
CA SER A 93 -18.28 6.06 15.63
C SER A 93 -17.37 5.37 14.61
N GLU A 94 -17.96 4.68 13.64
CA GLU A 94 -17.20 4.05 12.56
C GLU A 94 -16.45 5.07 11.70
N ILE A 95 -17.03 6.26 11.53
CA ILE A 95 -16.41 7.38 10.82
C ILE A 95 -15.15 7.83 11.55
N THR A 96 -15.19 7.95 12.89
CA THR A 96 -14.02 8.32 13.70
C THR A 96 -12.89 7.29 13.55
N VAL A 97 -13.23 5.99 13.59
CA VAL A 97 -12.27 4.91 13.39
C VAL A 97 -11.63 5.00 12.00
N GLN A 98 -12.43 5.29 10.98
CA GLN A 98 -11.93 5.41 9.63
C GLN A 98 -11.02 6.63 9.46
N ASN A 99 -11.40 7.78 10.01
CA ASN A 99 -10.59 9.00 9.98
C ASN A 99 -9.25 8.80 10.72
N ASP A 100 -9.26 8.22 11.92
CA ASP A 100 -8.04 7.97 12.69
C ASP A 100 -7.06 7.04 11.95
N LYS A 101 -7.56 6.00 11.27
CA LYS A 101 -6.72 5.09 10.48
C LYS A 101 -6.25 5.73 9.19
N ASN A 102 -7.11 6.49 8.51
CA ASN A 102 -6.73 7.20 7.30
C ASN A 102 -5.60 8.19 7.62
N ASP A 103 -5.68 8.91 8.74
CA ASP A 103 -4.61 9.77 9.23
C ASP A 103 -3.30 8.98 9.46
N LEU A 104 -3.36 7.79 10.07
CA LEU A 104 -2.19 6.93 10.23
C LEU A 104 -1.61 6.39 8.90
N VAL A 105 -2.47 6.15 7.91
CA VAL A 105 -2.07 5.72 6.56
C VAL A 105 -1.45 6.87 5.78
N GLU A 106 -2.05 8.07 5.83
CA GLU A 106 -1.53 9.29 5.22
C GLU A 106 -0.18 9.69 5.81
N LYS A 107 -0.02 9.49 7.13
CA LYS A 107 1.25 9.67 7.83
C LYS A 107 2.28 8.56 7.53
N GLY A 108 1.91 7.50 6.81
CA GLY A 108 2.80 6.40 6.44
C GLY A 108 3.15 5.43 7.57
N VAL A 109 2.42 5.48 8.69
CA VAL A 109 2.68 4.65 9.90
C VAL A 109 2.17 3.23 9.72
N ILE A 110 0.99 3.08 9.11
CA ILE A 110 0.34 1.78 8.89
C ILE A 110 -0.07 1.63 7.43
N THR A 111 -0.12 0.38 6.97
CA THR A 111 -0.54 0.03 5.61
C THR A 111 -1.75 -0.90 5.65
N PRO A 112 -2.82 -0.62 4.89
CA PRO A 112 -3.93 -1.55 4.76
C PRO A 112 -3.56 -2.73 3.86
N ILE A 113 -3.81 -3.95 4.32
CA ILE A 113 -3.66 -5.20 3.58
C ILE A 113 -5.00 -5.92 3.56
N GLY A 114 -5.46 -6.29 2.37
CA GLY A 114 -6.71 -7.00 2.14
C GLY A 114 -7.78 -6.15 1.45
N HIS A 115 -9.01 -6.67 1.39
CA HIS A 115 -10.13 -6.05 0.71
C HIS A 115 -11.40 -6.03 1.59
N ALA A 116 -12.11 -4.91 1.57
CA ALA A 116 -13.40 -4.72 2.26
C ALA A 116 -13.38 -5.14 3.75
N ARG A 117 -14.20 -6.13 4.12
CA ARG A 117 -14.37 -6.59 5.52
C ARG A 117 -13.16 -7.34 6.07
N SER A 118 -12.25 -7.78 5.21
CA SER A 118 -11.03 -8.51 5.59
C SER A 118 -9.80 -7.61 5.63
N THR A 119 -9.98 -6.28 5.59
CA THR A 119 -8.88 -5.32 5.66
C THR A 119 -8.23 -5.35 7.04
N ARG A 120 -6.93 -5.62 7.05
CA ARG A 120 -6.06 -5.58 8.23
C ARG A 120 -5.06 -4.44 8.03
N TYR A 121 -4.62 -3.85 9.13
CA TYR A 121 -3.64 -2.78 9.11
C TYR A 121 -2.38 -3.27 9.82
N LEU A 122 -1.25 -3.19 9.12
CA LEU A 122 0.05 -3.58 9.64
C LEU A 122 0.93 -2.35 9.77
N GLN A 123 1.91 -2.40 10.65
CA GLN A 123 2.89 -1.33 10.80
C GLN A 123 3.79 -1.34 9.57
N ASN A 124 4.07 -0.16 9.02
CA ASN A 124 5.04 -0.04 7.95
C ASN A 124 6.45 -0.24 8.52
N ASP A 125 7.19 -1.26 8.07
CA ASP A 125 8.56 -1.57 8.52
C ASP A 125 9.53 -0.39 8.33
N SER A 126 9.19 0.55 7.44
CA SER A 126 9.94 1.80 7.22
C SER A 126 9.95 2.75 8.43
N ALA A 127 9.16 2.49 9.48
CA ALA A 127 9.08 3.32 10.69
C ALA A 127 10.05 2.89 11.82
N LEU A 128 10.95 1.92 11.58
CA LEU A 128 11.91 1.39 12.56
C LEU A 128 13.39 1.66 12.22
N GLY A 129 13.68 2.45 11.17
CA GLY A 129 15.04 2.80 10.75
C GLY A 129 15.47 4.18 11.23
#